data_AF-A0A2I0CSG4-F1
#
_entry.id   AF-A0A2I0CSG4-F1
#
_cell.length_a   1.000
_cell.length_b   1.000
_cell.length_c   1.000
_cell.angle_alpha   90.00
_cell.angle_beta   90.00
_cell.angle_gamma   90.00
#
_symmetry.space_group_name_H-M   'P 1'
#
loop_
_entity.id
_entity.type
_entity.pdbx_description
1 polymer ?
#
loop_
_entity_poly.entity_id
_entity_poly.type
_entity_poly.pdbx_seq_one_letter_code
_entity_poly.pdbx_strand_id
1 'polypeptide(L)' 'MSDYQISLYAQDVLLTCMPVSARHYPTLLALLRQRFSEQQGFTLQVQRRHEVRRLIEQGPAGIRLLGVDYHLETVTDEQP' A
#
# COMPACT_ATOMS: atom_id res chain seq x y z
N MET A 1 -1.19 9.15 -6.56
CA MET A 1 -0.46 8.63 -5.38
C MET A 1 -0.73 7.15 -5.26
N SER A 2 0.20 6.39 -4.68
CA SER A 2 0.01 4.95 -4.46
C SER A 2 -0.56 4.75 -3.06
N ASP A 3 -1.78 4.26 -2.99
CA ASP A 3 -2.55 4.09 -1.74
C ASP A 3 -2.25 2.74 -1.08
N TYR A 4 -1.70 1.79 -1.84
CA TYR A 4 -1.34 0.46 -1.39
C TYR A 4 0.09 0.10 -1.76
N GLN A 5 0.68 -0.81 -1.01
CA GLN A 5 1.91 -1.51 -1.32
C GLN A 5 1.64 -3.01 -1.25
N ILE A 6 1.90 -3.73 -2.33
CA ILE A 6 1.80 -5.20 -2.38
C ILE A 6 3.23 -5.75 -2.34
N SER A 7 3.52 -6.56 -1.33
CA SER A 7 4.79 -7.26 -1.17
C SER A 7 4.61 -8.74 -1.50
N LEU A 8 5.44 -9.26 -2.40
CA LEU A 8 5.47 -10.68 -2.75
C LEU A 8 6.67 -11.35 -2.06
N TYR A 9 6.38 -12.42 -1.34
CA TYR A 9 7.36 -13.28 -0.70
C TYR A 9 7.35 -14.67 -1.33
N ALA A 10 8.48 -15.36 -1.29
CA ALA A 10 8.59 -16.79 -1.51
C ALA A 10 9.39 -17.40 -0.37
N GLN A 11 8.81 -18.36 0.36
CA GLN A 11 9.49 -19.02 1.49
C GLN A 11 10.08 -17.99 2.49
N ASP A 12 9.27 -16.99 2.87
CA ASP A 12 9.62 -15.85 3.72
C ASP A 12 10.67 -14.87 3.16
N VAL A 13 11.17 -15.07 1.94
CA VAL A 13 12.08 -14.14 1.26
C VAL A 13 11.28 -13.12 0.46
N LEU A 14 11.46 -11.84 0.77
CA LEU A 14 10.88 -10.75 -0.01
C LEU A 14 11.46 -10.73 -1.42
N LEU A 15 10.62 -10.96 -2.43
CA LEU A 15 11.02 -10.91 -3.84
C LEU A 15 10.84 -9.51 -4.42
N THR A 16 9.71 -8.85 -4.14
CA THR A 16 9.43 -7.51 -4.66
C THR A 16 8.36 -6.77 -3.85
N CYS A 17 8.42 -5.45 -3.91
CA CYS A 17 7.40 -4.54 -3.39
C CYS A 17 6.89 -3.65 -4.53
N MET A 18 5.57 -3.55 -4.67
CA MET A 18 4.94 -2.77 -5.73
C MET A 18 3.99 -1.74 -5.14
N PRO A 19 4.21 -0.42 -5.37
CA PRO A 19 3.25 0.60 -4.99
C PRO A 19 2.09 0.64 -6.00
N VAL A 20 0.86 0.57 -5.51
CA VAL A 20 -0.37 0.44 -6.32
C VAL A 20 -1.38 1.52 -5.92
N SER A 21 -2.02 2.16 -6.90
CA SER A 21 -3.13 3.07 -6.62
C SER A 21 -4.42 2.30 -6.30
N ALA A 22 -5.30 2.90 -5.51
CA ALA A 22 -6.58 2.28 -5.11
C ALA A 22 -7.41 1.80 -6.30
N ARG A 23 -7.34 2.50 -7.45
CA ARG A 23 -8.05 2.14 -8.68
C ARG A 23 -7.64 0.77 -9.24
N HIS A 24 -6.36 0.41 -9.16
CA HIS A 24 -5.83 -0.82 -9.77
C HIS A 24 -5.64 -1.93 -8.75
N TYR A 25 -5.70 -1.61 -7.46
CA TYR A 25 -5.47 -2.54 -6.35
C TYR A 25 -6.30 -3.84 -6.44
N PRO A 26 -7.65 -3.80 -6.58
CA PRO A 26 -8.45 -5.03 -6.56
C PRO A 26 -8.10 -5.98 -7.71
N THR A 27 -7.96 -5.42 -8.92
CA THR A 27 -7.64 -6.19 -10.12
C THR A 27 -6.24 -6.78 -10.05
N LEU A 28 -5.25 -5.97 -9.64
CA LEU A 28 -3.87 -6.44 -9.57
C LEU A 28 -3.69 -7.50 -8.48
N LEU A 29 -4.31 -7.31 -7.31
CA LEU A 29 -4.25 -8.29 -6.23
C LEU A 29 -4.87 -9.62 -6.67
N ALA A 30 -6.02 -9.61 -7.35
CA ALA A 30 -6.65 -10.83 -7.86
C ALA A 30 -5.75 -11.57 -8.87
N LEU A 31 -5.14 -10.84 -9.82
CA LEU A 31 -4.22 -11.43 -10.79
C LEU A 31 -2.97 -12.02 -10.12
N LEU A 32 -2.41 -11.34 -9.12
CA LEU A 32 -1.26 -11.82 -8.38
C LEU A 32 -1.60 -13.06 -7.54
N ARG A 33 -2.74 -13.07 -6.85
CA ARG A 33 -3.23 -14.25 -6.09
C ARG A 33 -3.44 -15.46 -7.00
N GLN A 34 -3.97 -15.25 -8.21
CA GLN A 34 -4.12 -16.33 -9.19
C GLN A 34 -2.76 -16.87 -9.65
N ARG A 35 -1.75 -16.00 -9.82
CA ARG A 35 -0.44 -16.37 -10.38
C ARG A 35 0.53 -16.96 -9.36
N PHE A 36 0.45 -16.51 -8.10
CA PHE A 36 1.35 -16.83 -7.00
C PHE A 36 0.55 -17.41 -5.85
N SER A 37 0.34 -18.73 -5.87
CA SER A 37 -0.46 -19.39 -4.84
C SER A 37 0.36 -19.73 -3.59
N GLU A 38 -0.30 -19.74 -2.44
CA GLU A 38 0.30 -20.16 -1.17
C GLU A 38 0.78 -21.62 -1.21
N GLN A 39 0.09 -22.48 -1.96
CA GLN A 39 0.49 -23.87 -2.17
C GLN A 39 1.86 -24.01 -2.86
N GLN A 40 2.27 -22.99 -3.63
CA GLN A 40 3.58 -22.93 -4.27
C GLN A 40 4.64 -22.26 -3.37
N GLY A 41 4.28 -21.89 -2.13
CA GLY A 41 5.16 -21.23 -1.17
C GLY A 41 5.27 -19.72 -1.35
N PHE A 42 4.35 -19.09 -2.09
CA PHE A 42 4.30 -17.63 -2.23
C PHE A 42 3.34 -17.00 -1.22
N THR A 43 3.68 -15.80 -0.74
CA THR A 43 2.81 -15.03 0.15
C THR A 43 2.70 -13.61 -0.37
N LEU A 44 1.48 -13.09 -0.43
CA LEU A 44 1.21 -11.69 -0.76
C LEU A 44 0.82 -10.96 0.51
N GLN A 45 1.57 -9.93 0.87
CA GLN A 45 1.20 -9.01 1.93
C GLN A 45 0.76 -7.69 1.33
N VAL A 46 -0.34 -7.14 1.84
CA VAL A 46 -0.86 -5.84 1.41
C VAL A 46 -0.72 -4.86 2.56
N GLN A 47 -0.17 -3.69 2.27
CA GLN A 47 -0.12 -2.56 3.18
C GLN A 47 -0.84 -1.39 2.55
N ARG A 48 -1.62 -0.63 3.33
CA ARG A 48 -2.29 0.59 2.89
C ARG A 48 -1.56 1.80 3.47
N ARG A 49 -1.32 2.82 2.64
CA ARG A 49 -0.86 4.13 3.10
C ARG A 49 -2.05 4.89 3.67
N HIS A 50 -1.99 5.13 4.97
CA HIS A 50 -2.88 6.05 5.66
C HIS A 50 -2.16 7.37 5.91
N GLU A 51 -2.84 8.46 5.55
CA GLU A 51 -2.36 9.79 5.87
C GLU A 51 -2.60 10.05 7.36
N VAL A 52 -1.54 10.32 8.11
CA VAL A 52 -1.62 10.51 9.57
C VAL A 52 -1.68 12.00 9.91
N ARG A 53 -0.88 12.82 9.23
CA ARG A 53 -0.72 14.22 9.58
C ARG A 53 -0.37 15.06 8.37
N ARG A 54 -0.94 16.27 8.33
CA ARG A 54 -0.50 17.34 7.43
C ARG A 54 0.27 18.38 8.22
N LEU A 55 1.45 18.76 7.71
CA LEU A 55 2.18 19.90 8.21
C LEU A 55 1.78 21.11 7.36
N ILE A 56 1.21 22.12 8.01
CA ILE A 56 0.64 23.29 7.33
C ILE A 56 1.26 24.53 7.95
N GLU A 57 1.69 25.45 7.10
CA GLU A 57 2.08 26.81 7.48
C GLU A 57 0.94 27.77 7.11
N GLN A 58 0.54 28.62 8.05
CA GLN A 58 -0.40 29.70 7.79
C GLN A 58 0.33 31.04 7.88
N GLY A 59 0.27 31.82 6.80
CA GLY A 59 0.87 33.15 6.74
C GLY A 59 -0.04 34.17 6.04
N PRO A 60 0.42 35.42 5.89
CA PRO A 60 -0.37 36.50 5.29
C PRO A 60 -0.80 36.22 3.84
N ALA A 61 -0.04 35.39 3.13
CA ALA A 61 -0.32 34.96 1.75
C ALA A 61 -1.25 33.73 1.66
N GLY A 62 -1.75 33.23 2.80
CA GLY A 62 -2.65 32.08 2.88
C GLY A 62 -2.01 30.84 3.49
N ILE A 63 -2.57 29.67 3.14
CA ILE A 63 -2.23 28.37 3.70
C ILE A 63 -1.26 27.65 2.75
N ARG A 64 -0.14 27.14 3.28
CA ARG A 64 0.85 26.33 2.55
C ARG A 64 0.95 24.93 3.15
N LEU A 65 0.87 23.91 2.29
CA LEU A 65 1.14 22.54 2.70
C LEU A 65 2.66 22.32 2.66
N LEU A 66 3.25 22.06 3.82
CA LEU A 66 4.70 21.84 3.96
C LEU A 66 5.08 20.36 3.81
N GLY A 67 4.18 19.46 4.20
CA GLY A 67 4.45 18.02 4.17
C GLY A 67 3.25 17.20 4.59
N VAL A 68 3.31 15.92 4.30
CA VAL A 68 2.28 14.95 4.67
C VAL A 68 2.97 13.67 5.15
N ASP A 69 2.63 13.26 6.37
CA ASP A 69 3.13 12.03 6.98
C ASP A 69 2.18 10.88 6.67
N TYR A 70 2.75 9.76 6.24
CA TYR A 70 2.01 8.53 5.94
C TYR A 70 2.49 7.39 6.82
N HIS A 71 1.56 6.58 7.28
CA HIS A 71 1.81 5.32 7.94
C HIS A 71 1.38 4.15 7.04
N LEU A 72 2.09 3.03 7.11
CA LEU A 72 1.76 1.81 6.38
C LEU A 72 1.08 0.84 7.35
N GLU A 73 -0.17 0.52 7.06
CA GLU A 73 -0.95 -0.44 7.86
C GLU A 73 -1.16 -1.71 7.06
N THR A 74 -0.84 -2.86 7.67
CA THR A 74 -1.11 -4.16 7.05
C THR A 74 -2.61 -4.36 6.91
N VAL A 75 -3.08 -4.66 5.71
CA VAL A 75 -4.49 -4.94 5.43
C VAL A 75 -4.71 -6.44 5.65
N THR A 76 -5.45 -6.78 6.70
CA THR A 76 -5.98 -8.13 6.89
C THR A 76 -7.19 -8.31 5.98
N ASP A 77 -7.36 -9.51 5.40
CA ASP A 77 -8.35 -9.89 4.37
C ASP A 77 -9.83 -9.79 4.81
N GLU A 78 -10.15 -9.08 5.90
CA GLU A 78 -11.48 -9.06 6.52
C GLU A 78 -12.44 -7.99 5.98
N GLN A 79 -12.09 -7.16 5.00
CA GLN A 79 -13.08 -6.25 4.42
C GLN A 79 -13.01 -6.09 2.88
N PRO A 80 -14.14 -6.28 2.18
CA PRO A 80 -14.34 -5.82 0.80
C PRO A 80 -14.44 -4.28 0.70
#